data_AF-A0AAV8ABB5-F1
#
_entry.id   AF-A0AAV8ABB5-F1
#
_cell.length_a   1.000
_cell.length_b   1.000
_cell.length_c   1.000
_cell.angle_alpha   90.00
_cell.angle_beta   90.00
_cell.angle_gamma   90.00
#
_symmetry.space_group_name_H-M   'P 1'
#
loop_
_entity.id
_entity.type
_entity.pdbx_description
1 polymer ?
#
loop_
_entity_poly.entity_id
_entity_poly.type
_entity_poly.pdbx_seq_one_letter_code
_entity_poly.pdbx_strand_id
1 'polypeptide(L)'
;MSKPKEIEFKELLPSFFRNSIRTITFDEENLYVGDFNGKVSVAPLSDISINSIKSMKLHSGRIFEVRLKDGLIISCSSDKSVHVTDFKTLTKQKNFLGAMDYVYQTADYKNRLYAFSDTCEVLCWDYNTTKLIKRIKITHKSFSGCIGDGKIFAGGSKGVVSVIDPEINEEIKVYNAHSSSINDIVYRDGLVYTAGSDGDSKIKAWNTTDYKLFRTYSGKKNGIVVIRVKWNYIIAGGDDNKITIFDLETTKILYVVNLAGRCWGLDLNEKMIYAGSGSDLVIVSIENKLETFSDNNLYQFFLDQKFSDFKISNYPVHKFFIKLRCGKEPEEVKIILENNFKKEESYKFLEWVYGKTIYISEIVQKIANKIGIQDEDLKKKELKNDLINAYADEDSKDFFLVVKDPEDEDEDEDAYEEIPIHKYILLARCGLFRDFFANITEETNKVHDYSGKSVEVVEQFVRYLYFNDFELTADDDPELIVEELEDAVSYYQLEKHCNLPKCLKKIKRQFNIK
;
A
#
# COMPACT_ATOMS: atom_id res chain seq x y z
N MET A 1 15.50 30.10 13.44
CA MET A 1 14.37 29.34 12.86
C MET A 1 14.50 27.91 13.33
N SER A 2 13.56 27.42 14.14
CA SER A 2 13.52 26.01 14.52
C SER A 2 13.32 25.17 13.25
N LYS A 3 14.13 24.12 13.05
CA LYS A 3 13.91 23.15 11.96
C LYS A 3 12.50 22.55 12.11
N PRO A 4 11.80 22.24 11.00
CA PRO A 4 10.55 21.49 11.05
C PRO A 4 10.77 20.21 11.84
N LYS A 5 9.81 19.80 12.66
CA LYS A 5 9.88 18.49 13.31
C LYS A 5 9.63 17.45 12.23
N GLU A 6 10.68 16.74 11.83
CA GLU A 6 10.55 15.50 11.08
C GLU A 6 10.02 14.46 12.06
N ILE A 7 8.81 13.97 11.79
CA ILE A 7 8.24 12.86 12.55
C ILE A 7 8.67 11.59 11.84
N GLU A 8 9.51 10.80 12.49
CA GLU A 8 9.78 9.43 12.04
C GLU A 8 8.55 8.55 12.32
N PHE A 9 8.31 7.68 11.34
CA PHE A 9 7.17 6.80 11.18
C PHE A 9 6.71 6.10 12.47
N LYS A 10 5.39 5.98 12.67
CA LYS A 10 4.84 5.06 13.68
C LYS A 10 3.96 3.92 13.14
N GLU A 11 3.64 3.86 11.84
CA GLU A 11 2.95 2.68 11.30
C GLU A 11 2.99 2.61 9.77
N LEU A 12 3.83 1.72 9.23
CA LEU A 12 3.64 1.17 7.88
C LEU A 12 2.66 0.01 8.04
N LEU A 13 1.39 0.24 7.74
CA LEU A 13 0.50 -0.89 7.52
C LEU A 13 1.00 -1.66 6.27
N PRO A 14 1.09 -2.99 6.30
CA PRO A 14 1.55 -3.77 5.15
C PRO A 14 0.72 -3.44 3.91
N SER A 15 1.30 -3.61 2.71
CA SER A 15 0.61 -3.32 1.44
C SER A 15 -0.60 -4.23 1.24
N PHE A 16 -1.75 -3.77 1.73
CA PHE A 16 -3.03 -4.45 1.59
C PHE A 16 -3.55 -4.32 0.16
N PHE A 17 -3.26 -3.19 -0.48
CA PHE A 17 -3.65 -2.93 -1.86
C PHE A 17 -2.63 -3.57 -2.82
N ARG A 18 -3.10 -4.48 -3.67
CA ARG A 18 -2.25 -5.17 -4.67
C ARG A 18 -1.74 -4.23 -5.76
N ASN A 19 -2.36 -3.06 -5.92
CA ASN A 19 -2.08 -2.11 -7.00
C ASN A 19 -1.72 -0.75 -6.43
N SER A 20 -1.08 0.07 -7.27
CA SER A 20 -0.75 1.43 -6.87
C SER A 20 -2.01 2.23 -6.56
N ILE A 21 -2.06 2.77 -5.35
CA ILE A 21 -3.08 3.68 -4.86
C ILE A 21 -2.94 5.01 -5.58
N ARG A 22 -4.06 5.54 -6.08
CA ARG A 22 -4.12 6.78 -6.86
C ARG A 22 -4.91 7.87 -6.17
N THR A 23 -5.91 7.50 -5.41
CA THR A 23 -6.81 8.43 -4.74
C THR A 23 -7.35 7.76 -3.49
N ILE A 24 -7.59 8.57 -2.48
CA ILE A 24 -8.10 8.16 -1.18
C ILE A 24 -9.19 9.15 -0.79
N THR A 25 -10.27 8.64 -0.24
CA THR A 25 -11.25 9.42 0.52
C THR A 25 -11.85 8.56 1.63
N PHE A 26 -12.62 9.15 2.55
CA PHE A 26 -13.25 8.41 3.63
C PHE A 26 -14.58 9.05 4.03
N ASP A 27 -15.45 8.25 4.66
CA ASP A 27 -16.54 8.72 5.49
C ASP A 27 -16.30 8.36 6.96
N GLU A 28 -17.30 8.54 7.82
CA GLU A 28 -17.15 8.28 9.25
C GLU A 28 -16.79 6.83 9.59
N GLU A 29 -17.11 5.87 8.72
CA GLU A 29 -16.98 4.44 8.98
C GLU A 29 -15.94 3.76 8.08
N ASN A 30 -15.68 4.28 6.88
CA ASN A 30 -14.98 3.57 5.82
C ASN A 30 -13.97 4.46 5.08
N LEU A 31 -12.84 3.84 4.74
CA LEU A 31 -11.83 4.34 3.82
C LEU A 31 -12.11 3.81 2.40
N TYR A 32 -12.08 4.68 1.41
CA TYR A 32 -12.25 4.37 -0.01
C TYR A 32 -10.96 4.64 -0.77
N VAL A 33 -10.50 3.67 -1.54
CA VAL A 33 -9.23 3.70 -2.24
C VAL A 33 -9.43 3.34 -3.70
N GLY A 34 -9.07 4.26 -4.60
CA GLY A 34 -9.03 4.02 -6.04
C GLY A 34 -7.63 3.67 -6.50
N ASP A 35 -7.50 2.62 -7.33
CA ASP A 35 -6.22 2.11 -7.77
C ASP A 35 -5.92 2.34 -9.27
N PHE A 36 -4.69 1.98 -9.65
CA PHE A 36 -4.20 2.10 -11.02
C PHE A 36 -4.87 1.15 -12.04
N ASN A 37 -5.55 0.10 -11.58
CA ASN A 37 -6.16 -0.93 -12.44
C ASN A 37 -7.70 -0.84 -12.50
N GLY A 38 -8.27 0.26 -12.02
CA GLY A 38 -9.70 0.53 -12.12
C GLY A 38 -10.53 -0.08 -11.00
N LYS A 39 -9.87 -0.53 -9.92
CA LYS A 39 -10.54 -1.06 -8.73
C LYS A 39 -10.76 0.05 -7.72
N VAL A 40 -11.97 0.08 -7.16
CA VAL A 40 -12.25 0.80 -5.91
C VAL A 40 -12.32 -0.23 -4.80
N SER A 41 -11.57 0.02 -3.74
CA SER A 41 -11.52 -0.81 -2.54
C SER A 41 -12.02 -0.01 -1.35
N VAL A 42 -12.69 -0.68 -0.42
CA VAL A 42 -13.29 -0.08 0.76
C VAL A 42 -12.88 -0.89 1.97
N ALA A 43 -12.37 -0.19 2.98
CA ALA A 43 -11.93 -0.77 4.24
C ALA A 43 -12.66 -0.06 5.39
N PRO A 44 -13.27 -0.78 6.33
CA PRO A 44 -13.74 -0.17 7.57
C PRO A 44 -12.59 0.53 8.29
N LEU A 45 -12.80 1.75 8.78
CA LEU A 45 -11.80 2.48 9.56
C LEU A 45 -11.51 1.80 10.90
N SER A 46 -12.47 1.03 11.43
CA SER A 46 -12.30 0.20 12.63
C SER A 46 -11.41 -1.02 12.42
N ASP A 47 -11.28 -1.50 11.18
CA ASP A 47 -10.50 -2.67 10.83
C ASP A 47 -10.00 -2.56 9.39
N ILE A 48 -8.74 -2.15 9.22
CA ILE A 48 -8.08 -2.02 7.90
C ILE A 48 -7.28 -3.31 7.59
N SER A 49 -7.70 -4.47 8.09
CA SER A 49 -7.10 -5.75 7.73
C SER A 49 -7.43 -6.17 6.30
N ILE A 50 -6.61 -7.02 5.70
CA ILE A 50 -6.85 -7.48 4.31
C ILE A 50 -8.20 -8.21 4.15
N ASN A 51 -8.69 -8.83 5.22
CA ASN A 51 -9.92 -9.62 5.21
C ASN A 51 -11.18 -8.73 5.24
N SER A 52 -11.07 -7.52 5.79
CA SER A 52 -12.19 -6.56 5.84
C SER A 52 -12.34 -5.77 4.53
N ILE A 53 -11.30 -5.76 3.69
CA ILE A 53 -11.28 -4.98 2.45
C ILE A 53 -12.17 -5.61 1.40
N LYS A 54 -13.24 -4.91 1.07
CA LYS A 54 -14.08 -5.23 -0.09
C LYS A 54 -13.60 -4.43 -1.28
N SER A 55 -13.72 -5.00 -2.47
CA SER A 55 -13.22 -4.30 -3.66
C SER A 55 -13.97 -4.68 -4.92
N MET A 56 -14.09 -3.71 -5.83
CA MET A 56 -14.90 -3.83 -7.03
C MET A 56 -14.20 -3.17 -8.20
N LYS A 57 -14.12 -3.86 -9.34
CA LYS A 57 -13.58 -3.30 -10.58
C LYS A 57 -14.65 -2.45 -11.26
N LEU A 58 -14.52 -1.13 -11.12
CA LEU A 58 -15.45 -0.18 -11.70
C LEU A 58 -15.02 0.26 -13.10
N HIS A 59 -13.72 0.41 -13.31
CA HIS A 59 -13.13 0.99 -14.50
C HIS A 59 -12.19 0.00 -15.20
N SER A 60 -11.94 0.21 -16.50
CA SER A 60 -10.96 -0.57 -17.27
C SER A 60 -9.54 0.01 -17.21
N GLY A 61 -9.40 1.21 -16.64
CA GLY A 61 -8.14 1.94 -16.51
C GLY A 61 -7.97 2.60 -15.14
N ARG A 62 -6.95 3.44 -15.03
CA ARG A 62 -6.51 4.09 -13.79
C ARG A 62 -7.59 4.98 -13.24
N ILE A 63 -7.89 4.84 -11.95
CA ILE A 63 -8.76 5.78 -11.25
C ILE A 63 -7.96 7.02 -10.88
N PHE A 64 -8.48 8.20 -11.19
CA PHE A 64 -7.86 9.47 -10.82
C PHE A 64 -8.50 10.09 -9.59
N GLU A 65 -9.81 9.95 -9.44
CA GLU A 65 -10.55 10.43 -8.28
C GLU A 65 -11.57 9.39 -7.82
N VAL A 66 -11.70 9.28 -6.49
CA VAL A 66 -12.82 8.66 -5.80
C VAL A 66 -13.30 9.70 -4.80
N ARG A 67 -14.58 10.08 -4.88
CA ARG A 67 -15.22 11.01 -3.96
C ARG A 67 -16.60 10.49 -3.56
N LEU A 68 -17.09 10.95 -2.41
CA LEU A 68 -18.39 10.56 -1.90
C LEU A 68 -19.43 11.64 -2.17
N LYS A 69 -20.64 11.23 -2.50
CA LYS A 69 -21.83 12.08 -2.59
C LYS A 69 -23.07 11.27 -2.22
N ASP A 70 -23.78 11.71 -1.19
CA ASP A 70 -25.05 11.10 -0.76
C ASP A 70 -24.94 9.58 -0.48
N GLY A 71 -23.83 9.14 0.10
CA GLY A 71 -23.54 7.71 0.35
C GLY A 71 -23.13 6.90 -0.88
N LEU A 72 -23.06 7.53 -2.06
CA LEU A 72 -22.60 6.93 -3.31
C LEU A 72 -21.14 7.30 -3.58
N ILE A 73 -20.44 6.38 -4.23
CA ILE A 73 -19.09 6.60 -4.73
C ILE A 73 -19.17 7.16 -6.14
N ILE A 74 -18.52 8.31 -6.36
CA ILE A 74 -18.24 8.84 -7.70
C ILE A 74 -16.77 8.56 -8.01
N SER A 75 -16.51 7.84 -9.10
CA SER A 75 -15.15 7.53 -9.56
C SER A 75 -14.94 7.93 -11.01
N CYS A 76 -13.78 8.52 -11.32
CA CYS A 76 -13.42 8.89 -12.68
C CYS A 76 -12.04 8.34 -13.08
N SER A 77 -11.85 8.11 -14.39
CA SER A 77 -10.78 7.21 -14.86
C SER A 77 -10.17 7.59 -16.20
N SER A 78 -9.01 6.98 -16.47
CA SER A 78 -8.36 6.97 -17.79
C SER A 78 -9.16 6.23 -18.86
N ASP A 79 -10.22 5.51 -18.49
CA ASP A 79 -11.16 4.92 -19.46
C ASP A 79 -12.20 5.92 -20.00
N LYS A 80 -12.05 7.20 -19.66
CA LYS A 80 -12.87 8.32 -20.16
C LYS A 80 -14.32 8.29 -19.67
N SER A 81 -14.58 7.58 -18.57
CA SER A 81 -15.90 7.49 -17.96
C SER A 81 -15.89 8.01 -16.52
N VAL A 82 -17.08 8.38 -16.05
CA VAL A 82 -17.36 8.59 -14.62
C VAL A 82 -18.47 7.63 -14.22
N HIS A 83 -18.25 6.88 -13.15
CA HIS A 83 -19.23 5.97 -12.58
C HIS A 83 -19.73 6.49 -11.24
N VAL A 84 -21.03 6.27 -10.98
CA VAL A 84 -21.63 6.45 -9.67
C VAL A 84 -22.16 5.11 -9.20
N THR A 85 -21.69 4.66 -8.05
CA THR A 85 -21.92 3.30 -7.57
C THR A 85 -22.29 3.31 -6.09
N ASP A 86 -23.25 2.48 -5.73
CA ASP A 86 -23.54 2.18 -4.34
C ASP A 86 -22.66 1.02 -3.88
N PHE A 87 -21.87 1.24 -2.84
CA PHE A 87 -20.98 0.22 -2.32
C PHE A 87 -21.69 -0.78 -1.40
N LYS A 88 -22.79 -0.39 -0.75
CA LYS A 88 -23.56 -1.29 0.12
C LYS A 88 -24.22 -2.40 -0.70
N THR A 89 -24.74 -2.05 -1.86
CA THR A 89 -25.41 -3.00 -2.76
C THR A 89 -24.48 -3.55 -3.85
N LEU A 90 -23.29 -2.98 -4.02
CA LEU A 90 -22.35 -3.25 -5.13
C LEU A 90 -22.96 -3.06 -6.52
N THR A 91 -24.03 -2.28 -6.64
CA THR A 91 -24.70 -2.03 -7.92
C THR A 91 -24.24 -0.70 -8.53
N LYS A 92 -23.75 -0.73 -9.77
CA LYS A 92 -23.53 0.49 -10.57
C LYS A 92 -24.85 1.20 -10.79
N GLN A 93 -24.95 2.45 -10.35
CA GLN A 93 -26.19 3.22 -10.48
C GLN A 93 -26.18 4.12 -11.71
N LYS A 94 -25.07 4.80 -11.99
CA LYS A 94 -24.99 5.76 -13.10
C LYS A 94 -23.66 5.67 -13.83
N ASN A 95 -23.72 5.91 -15.13
CA ASN A 95 -22.55 5.99 -16.00
C ASN A 95 -22.63 7.25 -16.86
N PHE A 96 -21.59 8.08 -16.77
CA PHE A 96 -21.43 9.30 -17.53
C PHE A 96 -20.35 9.09 -18.58
N LEU A 97 -20.78 9.09 -19.84
CA LEU A 97 -19.93 8.84 -21.00
C LEU A 97 -19.81 10.09 -21.87
N GLY A 98 -18.83 10.05 -22.79
CA GLY A 98 -18.63 11.07 -23.80
C GLY A 98 -17.39 11.94 -23.59
N ALA A 99 -16.58 11.73 -22.55
CA ALA A 99 -15.27 12.36 -22.47
C ALA A 99 -14.37 11.84 -23.62
N MET A 100 -13.61 12.75 -24.25
CA MET A 100 -12.71 12.38 -25.35
C MET A 100 -11.36 11.87 -24.85
N ASP A 101 -11.02 12.20 -23.61
CA ASP A 101 -9.77 11.86 -22.94
C ASP A 101 -10.00 11.52 -21.46
N TYR A 102 -8.92 11.25 -20.73
CA TYR A 102 -8.90 10.91 -19.32
C TYR A 102 -9.67 11.93 -18.48
N VAL A 103 -10.49 11.44 -17.57
CA VAL A 103 -11.19 12.28 -16.60
C VAL A 103 -10.43 12.22 -15.28
N TYR A 104 -9.87 13.36 -14.88
CA TYR A 104 -8.99 13.44 -13.72
C TYR A 104 -9.74 13.78 -12.43
N GLN A 105 -10.75 14.64 -12.53
CA GLN A 105 -11.52 15.09 -11.39
C GLN A 105 -12.93 15.47 -11.80
N THR A 106 -13.83 15.47 -10.83
CA THR A 106 -15.22 15.81 -10.97
C THR A 106 -15.66 16.79 -9.89
N ALA A 107 -16.66 17.60 -10.22
CA ALA A 107 -17.27 18.52 -9.30
C ALA A 107 -18.78 18.56 -9.55
N ASP A 108 -19.60 18.77 -8.54
CA ASP A 108 -21.04 18.85 -8.70
C ASP A 108 -21.59 20.19 -8.25
N TYR A 109 -22.55 20.70 -9.00
CA TYR A 109 -23.28 21.91 -8.68
C TYR A 109 -24.74 21.70 -9.03
N LYS A 110 -25.62 21.81 -8.00
CA LYS A 110 -27.04 21.44 -8.10
C LYS A 110 -27.19 20.01 -8.66
N ASN A 111 -28.04 19.81 -9.66
CA ASN A 111 -28.25 18.52 -10.31
C ASN A 111 -27.32 18.28 -11.51
N ARG A 112 -26.14 18.92 -11.55
CA ARG A 112 -25.17 18.77 -12.64
C ARG A 112 -23.87 18.20 -12.12
N LEU A 113 -23.29 17.31 -12.92
CA LEU A 113 -21.95 16.80 -12.72
C LEU A 113 -21.04 17.42 -13.76
N TYR A 114 -19.92 17.96 -13.30
CA TYR A 114 -18.85 18.51 -14.12
C TYR A 114 -17.64 17.59 -14.06
N ALA A 115 -16.93 17.46 -15.18
CA ALA A 115 -15.68 16.73 -15.23
C ALA A 115 -14.58 17.52 -15.93
N PHE A 116 -13.37 17.35 -15.41
CA PHE A 116 -12.14 17.98 -15.90
C PHE A 116 -11.28 16.90 -16.55
N SER A 117 -10.98 17.09 -17.83
CA SER A 117 -10.22 16.13 -18.65
C SER A 117 -9.01 16.76 -19.33
N ASP A 118 -8.15 15.94 -19.95
CA ASP A 118 -6.99 16.42 -20.77
C ASP A 118 -7.40 17.14 -22.08
N THR A 119 -8.49 17.89 -22.04
CA THR A 119 -9.07 18.63 -23.15
C THR A 119 -9.31 20.07 -22.70
N CYS A 120 -9.45 20.97 -23.67
CA CYS A 120 -9.87 22.35 -23.41
C CYS A 120 -11.40 22.46 -23.22
N GLU A 121 -12.01 21.45 -22.62
CA GLU A 121 -13.45 21.37 -22.39
C GLU A 121 -13.73 20.88 -20.97
N VAL A 122 -14.64 21.56 -20.27
CA VAL A 122 -15.28 21.02 -19.05
C VAL A 122 -16.61 20.39 -19.48
N LEU A 123 -16.77 19.11 -19.23
CA LEU A 123 -18.00 18.39 -19.54
C LEU A 123 -19.05 18.66 -18.46
N CYS A 124 -20.30 18.83 -18.86
CA CYS A 124 -21.43 19.05 -17.95
C CYS A 124 -22.54 18.04 -18.30
N TRP A 125 -22.88 17.16 -17.37
CA TRP A 125 -24.01 16.23 -17.50
C TRP A 125 -25.12 16.59 -16.52
N ASP A 126 -26.34 16.20 -16.87
CA ASP A 126 -27.43 16.12 -15.91
C ASP A 126 -27.20 14.88 -15.03
N TYR A 127 -27.13 15.09 -13.71
CA TYR A 127 -26.77 14.04 -12.78
C TYR A 127 -27.81 12.91 -12.72
N ASN A 128 -29.08 13.19 -12.97
CA ASN A 128 -30.16 12.19 -12.86
C ASN A 128 -30.33 11.37 -14.13
N THR A 129 -30.25 12.03 -15.28
CA THR A 129 -30.49 11.39 -16.59
C THR A 129 -29.21 10.91 -17.27
N THR A 130 -28.04 11.24 -16.70
CA THR A 130 -26.70 10.98 -17.24
C THR A 130 -26.41 11.54 -18.64
N LYS A 131 -27.32 12.37 -19.16
CA LYS A 131 -27.19 13.00 -20.48
C LYS A 131 -26.17 14.14 -20.43
N LEU A 132 -25.27 14.16 -21.42
CA LEU A 132 -24.35 15.28 -21.62
C LEU A 132 -25.14 16.52 -22.04
N ILE A 133 -25.14 17.54 -21.19
CA ILE A 133 -25.82 18.83 -21.45
C ILE A 133 -24.92 19.72 -22.31
N LYS A 134 -23.65 19.85 -21.93
CA LYS A 134 -22.75 20.85 -22.54
C LYS A 134 -21.28 20.41 -22.47
N ARG A 135 -20.52 20.86 -23.46
CA ARG A 135 -19.06 20.96 -23.45
C ARG A 135 -18.70 22.43 -23.34
N ILE A 136 -18.19 22.83 -22.19
CA ILE A 136 -17.84 24.21 -21.89
C ILE A 136 -16.42 24.43 -22.35
N LYS A 137 -16.24 25.25 -23.39
CA LYS A 137 -14.91 25.54 -23.92
C LYS A 137 -14.16 26.46 -22.97
N ILE A 138 -12.93 26.07 -22.64
CA ILE A 138 -12.00 26.86 -21.84
C ILE A 138 -10.69 27.05 -22.61
N THR A 139 -9.84 27.95 -22.14
CA THR A 139 -8.60 28.37 -22.84
C THR A 139 -7.42 27.40 -22.72
N HIS A 140 -7.53 26.37 -21.89
CA HIS A 140 -6.44 25.45 -21.56
C HIS A 140 -6.99 24.07 -21.14
N LYS A 141 -6.12 23.05 -21.11
CA LYS A 141 -6.49 21.71 -20.61
C LYS A 141 -6.68 21.75 -19.10
N SER A 142 -7.78 21.22 -18.58
CA SER A 142 -8.11 21.22 -17.14
C SER A 142 -7.92 19.85 -16.50
N PHE A 143 -6.97 19.72 -15.58
CA PHE A 143 -6.70 18.46 -14.87
C PHE A 143 -7.44 18.38 -13.53
N SER A 144 -7.87 19.52 -13.00
CA SER A 144 -8.48 19.61 -11.69
C SER A 144 -9.52 20.72 -11.68
N GLY A 145 -10.52 20.58 -10.81
CA GLY A 145 -11.43 21.68 -10.55
C GLY A 145 -12.33 21.44 -9.36
N CYS A 146 -12.91 22.55 -8.89
CA CYS A 146 -13.77 22.58 -7.71
C CYS A 146 -14.93 23.57 -7.90
N ILE A 147 -15.92 23.49 -7.01
CA ILE A 147 -16.99 24.50 -6.89
C ILE A 147 -16.70 25.39 -5.69
N GLY A 148 -16.85 26.71 -5.88
CA GLY A 148 -16.76 27.70 -4.82
C GLY A 148 -17.62 28.93 -5.12
N ASP A 149 -18.39 29.41 -4.14
CA ASP A 149 -19.23 30.62 -4.27
C ASP A 149 -20.06 30.67 -5.56
N GLY A 150 -20.68 29.53 -5.89
CA GLY A 150 -21.54 29.35 -7.06
C GLY A 150 -20.82 29.29 -8.40
N LYS A 151 -19.48 29.20 -8.42
CA LYS A 151 -18.66 29.15 -9.64
C LYS A 151 -17.87 27.85 -9.70
N ILE A 152 -17.52 27.43 -10.90
CA ILE A 152 -16.58 26.33 -11.13
C ILE A 152 -15.20 26.94 -11.38
N PHE A 153 -14.19 26.42 -10.70
CA PHE A 153 -12.79 26.77 -10.93
C PHE A 153 -12.11 25.57 -11.57
N ALA A 154 -11.63 25.73 -12.80
CA ALA A 154 -10.93 24.70 -13.55
C ALA A 154 -9.47 25.13 -13.73
N GLY A 155 -8.53 24.26 -13.36
CA GLY A 155 -7.12 24.49 -13.62
C GLY A 155 -6.43 23.26 -14.17
N GLY A 156 -5.31 23.50 -14.83
CA GLY A 156 -4.52 22.43 -15.40
C GLY A 156 -3.29 22.97 -16.10
N SER A 157 -3.18 22.71 -17.39
CA SER A 157 -2.03 23.14 -18.20
C SER A 157 -1.83 24.66 -18.16
N LYS A 158 -0.58 25.10 -18.37
CA LYS A 158 -0.14 26.51 -18.44
C LYS A 158 -0.22 27.31 -17.13
N GLY A 159 -0.63 26.69 -16.01
CA GLY A 159 -0.65 27.37 -14.70
C GLY A 159 -1.78 28.39 -14.54
N VAL A 160 -2.81 28.26 -15.36
CA VAL A 160 -3.95 29.18 -15.43
C VAL A 160 -5.16 28.55 -14.73
N VAL A 161 -6.02 29.38 -14.15
CA VAL A 161 -7.35 28.99 -13.67
C VAL A 161 -8.42 29.69 -14.50
N SER A 162 -9.35 28.91 -15.02
CA SER A 162 -10.58 29.35 -15.65
C SER A 162 -11.71 29.31 -14.63
N VAL A 163 -12.49 30.39 -14.57
CA VAL A 163 -13.69 30.50 -13.75
C VAL A 163 -14.89 30.43 -14.67
N ILE A 164 -15.78 29.50 -14.39
CA ILE A 164 -16.96 29.22 -15.20
C ILE A 164 -18.20 29.52 -14.37
N ASP A 165 -19.15 30.21 -14.98
CA ASP A 165 -20.49 30.38 -14.44
C ASP A 165 -21.33 29.15 -14.82
N PRO A 166 -21.77 28.32 -13.86
CA PRO A 166 -22.54 27.12 -14.13
C PRO A 166 -23.98 27.39 -14.60
N GLU A 167 -24.53 28.59 -14.40
CA GLU A 167 -25.89 28.92 -14.87
C GLU A 167 -25.91 29.10 -16.39
N ILE A 168 -24.95 29.84 -16.92
CA ILE A 168 -24.81 30.09 -18.37
C ILE A 168 -23.86 29.11 -19.09
N ASN A 169 -23.06 28.35 -18.32
CA ASN A 169 -22.05 27.40 -18.82
C ASN A 169 -20.98 28.06 -19.70
N GLU A 170 -20.44 29.19 -19.26
CA GLU A 170 -19.42 29.97 -19.98
C GLU A 170 -18.22 30.31 -19.08
N GLU A 171 -17.03 30.40 -19.68
CA GLU A 171 -15.82 30.91 -19.03
C GLU A 171 -15.94 32.43 -18.87
N ILE A 172 -16.08 32.88 -17.62
CA ILE A 172 -16.29 34.30 -17.28
C ILE A 172 -15.01 35.01 -16.85
N LYS A 173 -13.98 34.26 -16.45
CA LYS A 173 -12.71 34.82 -16.02
C LYS A 173 -11.58 33.82 -16.22
N VAL A 174 -10.40 34.34 -16.50
CA VAL A 174 -9.14 33.59 -16.56
C VAL A 174 -8.08 34.38 -15.79
N TYR A 175 -7.28 33.69 -14.97
CA TYR A 175 -6.15 34.31 -14.27
C TYR A 175 -4.95 33.38 -14.16
N ASN A 176 -3.74 33.96 -14.17
CA ASN A 176 -2.49 33.22 -14.01
C ASN A 176 -2.26 32.93 -12.53
N ALA A 177 -2.27 31.64 -12.16
CA ALA A 177 -2.05 31.23 -10.79
C ALA A 177 -0.59 30.78 -10.55
N HIS A 178 -0.06 29.97 -11.45
CA HIS A 178 1.26 29.35 -11.34
C HIS A 178 2.07 29.55 -12.63
N SER A 179 3.39 29.44 -12.54
CA SER A 179 4.31 29.44 -13.70
C SER A 179 4.37 28.10 -14.43
N SER A 180 3.75 27.06 -13.86
CA SER A 180 3.69 25.69 -14.37
C SER A 180 2.29 25.12 -14.14
N SER A 181 1.99 23.95 -14.71
CA SER A 181 0.69 23.28 -14.61
C SER A 181 0.18 23.18 -13.17
N ILE A 182 -1.12 23.31 -12.99
CA ILE A 182 -1.84 23.10 -11.75
C ILE A 182 -2.26 21.63 -11.70
N ASN A 183 -1.87 20.93 -10.65
CA ASN A 183 -2.18 19.51 -10.49
C ASN A 183 -3.45 19.28 -9.65
N ASP A 184 -3.73 20.17 -8.70
CA ASP A 184 -4.89 20.04 -7.83
C ASP A 184 -5.43 21.42 -7.41
N ILE A 185 -6.73 21.49 -7.19
CA ILE A 185 -7.50 22.68 -6.80
C ILE A 185 -8.54 22.28 -5.75
N VAL A 186 -8.55 23.00 -4.64
CA VAL A 186 -9.52 22.82 -3.56
C VAL A 186 -10.15 24.16 -3.21
N TYR A 187 -11.47 24.20 -3.04
CA TYR A 187 -12.17 25.36 -2.51
C TYR A 187 -12.42 25.20 -1.02
N ARG A 188 -12.27 26.29 -0.27
CA ARG A 188 -12.69 26.39 1.12
C ARG A 188 -12.88 27.85 1.54
N ASP A 189 -13.97 28.14 2.25
CA ASP A 189 -14.21 29.41 2.97
C ASP A 189 -13.96 30.67 2.12
N GLY A 190 -14.46 30.70 0.88
CA GLY A 190 -14.28 31.83 -0.04
C GLY A 190 -12.89 31.92 -0.69
N LEU A 191 -12.06 30.90 -0.52
CA LEU A 191 -10.74 30.81 -1.12
C LEU A 191 -10.61 29.57 -2.00
N VAL A 192 -9.91 29.72 -3.13
CA VAL A 192 -9.49 28.62 -3.98
C VAL A 192 -8.00 28.40 -3.77
N TYR A 193 -7.61 27.19 -3.40
CA TYR A 193 -6.24 26.76 -3.18
C TYR A 193 -5.77 25.98 -4.40
N THR A 194 -4.66 26.39 -5.01
CA THR A 194 -4.10 25.78 -6.20
C THR A 194 -2.71 25.20 -5.91
N ALA A 195 -2.46 23.98 -6.36
CA ALA A 195 -1.21 23.26 -6.18
C ALA A 195 -0.38 23.24 -7.48
N GLY A 196 0.79 23.88 -7.44
CA GLY A 196 1.71 23.94 -8.58
C GLY A 196 2.53 22.67 -8.75
N SER A 197 2.71 22.27 -10.01
CA SER A 197 3.69 21.25 -10.43
C SER A 197 5.15 21.71 -10.24
N ASP A 198 6.12 20.87 -10.63
CA ASP A 198 7.57 21.01 -10.36
C ASP A 198 8.11 22.44 -10.55
N GLY A 199 7.67 23.14 -11.60
CA GLY A 199 8.15 24.48 -11.94
C GLY A 199 7.74 25.62 -10.98
N ASP A 200 6.77 25.42 -10.08
CA ASP A 200 6.41 26.40 -9.04
C ASP A 200 6.44 25.79 -7.63
N SER A 201 6.06 24.53 -7.47
CA SER A 201 6.14 23.75 -6.21
C SER A 201 5.53 24.46 -4.98
N LYS A 202 4.53 25.32 -5.20
CA LYS A 202 3.84 26.12 -4.16
C LYS A 202 2.37 25.83 -4.14
N ILE A 203 1.75 26.13 -3.01
CA ILE A 203 0.30 26.21 -2.87
C ILE A 203 -0.07 27.69 -2.80
N LYS A 204 -1.07 28.13 -3.56
CA LYS A 204 -1.53 29.51 -3.57
C LYS A 204 -3.01 29.57 -3.29
N ALA A 205 -3.43 30.46 -2.38
CA ALA A 205 -4.82 30.71 -2.06
C ALA A 205 -5.28 31.99 -2.75
N TRP A 206 -6.44 31.95 -3.39
CA TRP A 206 -7.00 33.03 -4.21
C TRP A 206 -8.38 33.39 -3.72
N ASN A 207 -8.68 34.67 -3.60
CA ASN A 207 -10.02 35.13 -3.25
C ASN A 207 -10.97 34.89 -4.43
N THR A 208 -12.12 34.28 -4.19
CA THR A 208 -13.11 33.95 -5.23
C THR A 208 -13.93 35.13 -5.74
N THR A 209 -13.88 36.27 -5.03
CA THR A 209 -14.63 37.49 -5.38
C THR A 209 -13.82 38.38 -6.32
N ASP A 210 -12.56 38.65 -5.99
CA ASP A 210 -11.70 39.54 -6.79
C ASP A 210 -10.57 38.83 -7.56
N TYR A 211 -10.44 37.50 -7.38
CA TYR A 211 -9.46 36.64 -8.04
C TYR A 211 -8.00 37.02 -7.75
N LYS A 212 -7.74 37.74 -6.66
CA LYS A 212 -6.38 38.09 -6.26
C LYS A 212 -5.77 37.03 -5.37
N LEU A 213 -4.44 36.94 -5.46
CA LEU A 213 -3.63 36.11 -4.58
C LEU A 213 -3.79 36.60 -3.15
N PHE A 214 -4.36 35.74 -2.30
CA PHE A 214 -4.52 35.99 -0.88
C PHE A 214 -3.28 35.54 -0.10
N ARG A 215 -2.75 34.35 -0.41
CA ARG A 215 -1.66 33.75 0.37
C ARG A 215 -0.87 32.73 -0.44
N THR A 216 0.40 32.54 -0.11
CA THR A 216 1.27 31.51 -0.70
C THR A 216 1.91 30.66 0.39
N TYR A 217 1.88 29.34 0.23
CA TYR A 217 2.55 28.36 1.08
C TYR A 217 3.74 27.80 0.31
N SER A 218 4.93 27.97 0.88
CA SER A 218 6.22 27.64 0.24
C SER A 218 7.04 26.70 1.12
N GLY A 219 8.00 26.00 0.52
CA GLY A 219 8.98 25.17 1.24
C GLY A 219 8.92 23.68 0.90
N LYS A 220 7.87 23.22 0.21
CA LYS A 220 7.86 21.92 -0.45
C LYS A 220 8.83 21.95 -1.64
N LYS A 221 9.53 20.83 -1.86
CA LYS A 221 10.43 20.64 -3.01
C LYS A 221 9.67 19.81 -4.04
N ASN A 222 9.88 20.07 -5.32
CA ASN A 222 9.18 19.41 -6.42
C ASN A 222 7.66 19.59 -6.39
N GLY A 223 7.03 19.08 -7.44
CA GLY A 223 5.66 19.28 -7.80
C GLY A 223 4.72 18.67 -6.78
N ILE A 224 3.69 19.44 -6.48
CA ILE A 224 2.61 19.04 -5.60
C ILE A 224 1.60 18.32 -6.46
N VAL A 225 1.27 17.07 -6.14
CA VAL A 225 0.33 16.24 -6.89
C VAL A 225 -1.08 16.38 -6.32
N VAL A 226 -1.20 16.47 -4.99
CA VAL A 226 -2.49 16.49 -4.29
C VAL A 226 -2.42 17.38 -3.06
N ILE A 227 -3.50 18.12 -2.80
CA ILE A 227 -3.68 18.93 -1.60
C ILE A 227 -5.03 18.67 -0.94
N ARG A 228 -5.10 18.83 0.39
CA ARG A 228 -6.36 18.94 1.12
C ARG A 228 -6.28 20.09 2.11
N VAL A 229 -7.39 20.80 2.27
CA VAL A 229 -7.50 21.97 3.14
C VAL A 229 -8.64 21.73 4.13
N LYS A 230 -8.32 21.45 5.40
CA LYS A 230 -9.31 21.08 6.42
C LYS A 230 -8.88 21.57 7.81
N TRP A 231 -9.83 22.02 8.62
CA TRP A 231 -9.59 22.70 9.92
C TRP A 231 -8.51 23.79 9.85
N ASN A 232 -7.38 23.66 10.53
CA ASN A 232 -6.29 24.64 10.47
C ASN A 232 -5.09 24.15 9.64
N TYR A 233 -5.29 23.15 8.78
CA TYR A 233 -4.21 22.50 8.04
C TYR A 233 -4.39 22.57 6.53
N ILE A 234 -3.26 22.70 5.84
CA ILE A 234 -3.10 22.24 4.46
C ILE A 234 -2.16 21.06 4.47
N ILE A 235 -2.59 19.95 3.90
CA ILE A 235 -1.70 18.80 3.67
C ILE A 235 -1.42 18.67 2.19
N ALA A 236 -0.16 18.38 1.86
CA ALA A 236 0.32 18.36 0.49
C ALA A 236 1.22 17.15 0.22
N GLY A 237 0.86 16.36 -0.78
CA GLY A 237 1.62 15.20 -1.27
C GLY A 237 2.15 15.44 -2.67
N GLY A 238 3.29 14.85 -3.02
CA GLY A 238 3.84 14.99 -4.37
C GLY A 238 5.09 14.17 -4.66
N ASP A 239 5.90 14.71 -5.57
CA ASP A 239 7.03 14.02 -6.22
C ASP A 239 8.32 13.98 -5.40
N ASP A 240 8.35 14.64 -4.25
CA ASP A 240 9.47 14.62 -3.28
C ASP A 240 9.39 13.47 -2.27
N ASN A 241 8.47 12.53 -2.48
CA ASN A 241 8.19 11.42 -1.57
C ASN A 241 7.89 11.88 -0.14
N LYS A 242 7.26 13.05 0.02
CA LYS A 242 6.91 13.60 1.34
C LYS A 242 5.46 14.06 1.39
N ILE A 243 4.84 13.93 2.56
CA ILE A 243 3.66 14.70 2.95
C ILE A 243 4.16 15.91 3.73
N THR A 244 3.74 17.11 3.33
CA THR A 244 4.03 18.35 4.04
C THR A 244 2.74 18.89 4.63
N ILE A 245 2.75 19.17 5.94
CA ILE A 245 1.62 19.75 6.66
C ILE A 245 1.96 21.21 6.95
N PHE A 246 1.11 22.12 6.47
CA PHE A 246 1.20 23.55 6.72
C PHE A 246 0.11 23.98 7.69
N ASP A 247 0.44 24.93 8.53
CA ASP A 247 -0.54 25.72 9.25
C ASP A 247 -1.22 26.70 8.28
N LEU A 248 -2.56 26.68 8.26
CA LEU A 248 -3.36 27.45 7.32
C LEU A 248 -3.18 28.96 7.49
N GLU A 249 -3.10 29.44 8.73
CA GLU A 249 -3.04 30.87 9.03
C GLU A 249 -1.63 31.45 8.98
N THR A 250 -0.63 30.70 9.41
CA THR A 250 0.76 31.19 9.54
C THR A 250 1.63 30.81 8.35
N THR A 251 1.15 29.93 7.46
CA THR A 251 1.89 29.36 6.31
C THR A 251 3.10 28.52 6.66
N LYS A 252 3.36 28.32 7.97
CA LYS A 252 4.53 27.58 8.42
C LYS A 252 4.35 26.09 8.14
N ILE A 253 5.43 25.45 7.72
CA ILE A 253 5.50 23.99 7.72
C ILE A 253 5.53 23.55 9.18
N LEU A 254 4.50 22.81 9.58
CA LEU A 254 4.41 22.20 10.91
C LEU A 254 5.16 20.88 10.92
N TYR A 255 4.92 20.06 9.90
CA TYR A 255 5.41 18.68 9.83
C TYR A 255 5.78 18.28 8.41
N VAL A 256 6.73 17.35 8.34
CA VAL A 256 7.11 16.64 7.12
C VAL A 256 7.17 15.15 7.45
N VAL A 257 6.46 14.36 6.65
CA VAL A 257 6.44 12.90 6.76
C VAL A 257 7.06 12.33 5.49
N ASN A 258 8.09 11.49 5.62
CA ASN A 258 8.72 10.82 4.48
C ASN A 258 7.88 9.61 4.08
N LEU A 259 7.76 9.35 2.78
CA LEU A 259 7.10 8.19 2.18
C LEU A 259 8.14 7.35 1.42
N ALA A 260 7.83 6.08 1.20
CA ALA A 260 8.67 5.20 0.38
C ALA A 260 8.71 5.62 -1.10
N GLY A 261 7.70 6.39 -1.55
CA GLY A 261 7.58 6.88 -2.91
C GLY A 261 6.64 8.07 -3.03
N ARG A 262 6.28 8.38 -4.27
CA ARG A 262 5.43 9.52 -4.63
C ARG A 262 4.04 9.39 -4.01
N CYS A 263 3.54 10.49 -3.46
CA CYS A 263 2.16 10.56 -2.96
C CYS A 263 1.20 10.88 -4.10
N TRP A 264 0.28 9.95 -4.41
CA TRP A 264 -0.76 10.15 -5.42
C TRP A 264 -2.11 10.53 -4.82
N GLY A 265 -2.50 9.86 -3.73
CA GLY A 265 -3.76 10.08 -3.03
C GLY A 265 -3.52 10.54 -1.61
N LEU A 266 -4.36 11.45 -1.12
CA LEU A 266 -4.23 12.04 0.21
C LEU A 266 -5.60 12.46 0.73
N ASP A 267 -5.92 12.11 1.98
CA ASP A 267 -7.08 12.65 2.70
C ASP A 267 -6.84 12.70 4.21
N LEU A 268 -7.67 13.47 4.94
CA LEU A 268 -7.55 13.60 6.40
C LEU A 268 -8.88 13.70 7.15
N ASN A 269 -8.96 12.94 8.24
CA ASN A 269 -9.96 13.09 9.30
C ASN A 269 -9.34 13.82 10.51
N GLU A 270 -10.14 14.10 11.54
CA GLU A 270 -9.70 14.93 12.68
C GLU A 270 -8.48 14.32 13.40
N LYS A 271 -8.31 13.00 13.26
CA LYS A 271 -7.35 12.19 13.97
C LYS A 271 -6.20 11.69 13.11
N MET A 272 -6.41 11.52 11.80
CA MET A 272 -5.55 10.72 10.92
C MET A 272 -5.43 11.35 9.53
N ILE A 273 -4.26 11.21 8.93
CA ILE A 273 -3.96 11.47 7.52
C ILE A 273 -3.75 10.13 6.84
N TYR A 274 -4.37 9.93 5.68
CA TYR A 274 -4.24 8.75 4.84
C TYR A 274 -3.55 9.15 3.55
N ALA A 275 -2.47 8.45 3.18
CA ALA A 275 -1.71 8.75 1.98
C ALA A 275 -1.35 7.49 1.20
N GLY A 276 -1.50 7.55 -0.12
CA GLY A 276 -1.14 6.47 -1.03
C GLY A 276 0.24 6.72 -1.63
N SER A 277 1.17 5.79 -1.41
CA SER A 277 2.53 5.80 -1.95
C SER A 277 2.82 4.47 -2.66
N GLY A 278 2.69 4.43 -3.98
CA GLY A 278 2.74 3.14 -4.68
C GLY A 278 1.58 2.25 -4.21
N SER A 279 1.85 1.01 -3.84
CA SER A 279 0.88 0.08 -3.22
C SER A 279 0.61 0.34 -1.74
N ASP A 280 1.39 1.22 -1.13
CA ASP A 280 1.41 1.36 0.33
C ASP A 280 0.42 2.44 0.77
N LEU A 281 -0.42 2.08 1.74
CA LEU A 281 -1.27 3.03 2.46
C LEU A 281 -0.51 3.46 3.73
N VAL A 282 -0.22 4.75 3.82
CA VAL A 282 0.42 5.36 4.98
C VAL A 282 -0.64 6.09 5.80
N ILE A 283 -0.71 5.78 7.09
CA ILE A 283 -1.63 6.41 8.04
C ILE A 283 -0.82 7.17 9.09
N VAL A 284 -1.16 8.43 9.33
CA VAL A 284 -0.44 9.32 10.25
C VAL A 284 -1.41 9.98 11.21
N SER A 285 -1.22 9.78 12.52
CA SER A 285 -2.03 10.44 13.55
C SER A 285 -1.74 11.95 13.68
N ILE A 286 -2.79 12.75 13.81
CA ILE A 286 -2.83 14.20 14.04
C ILE A 286 -3.12 14.53 15.51
N GLU A 287 -3.79 13.64 16.25
CA GLU A 287 -4.52 13.96 17.49
C GLU A 287 -3.68 14.21 18.75
N ASN A 288 -2.37 14.38 18.60
CA ASN A 288 -1.53 14.84 19.69
C ASN A 288 -0.86 16.13 19.24
N LYS A 289 -1.00 17.21 20.03
CA LYS A 289 0.16 18.11 20.19
C LYS A 289 1.37 17.20 20.26
N LEU A 290 2.42 17.48 19.49
CA LEU A 290 3.76 16.91 19.60
C LEU A 290 4.24 16.69 21.05
N GLU A 291 3.68 15.72 21.73
CA GLU A 291 4.33 14.93 22.72
C GLU A 291 4.98 13.83 21.89
N THR A 292 6.30 13.92 21.83
CA THR A 292 7.13 12.73 21.71
C THR A 292 6.56 11.71 22.69
N PHE A 293 5.73 10.79 22.22
CA PHE A 293 5.61 9.49 22.84
C PHE A 293 6.94 8.79 22.59
N SER A 294 7.94 9.14 23.40
CA SER A 294 8.85 8.15 23.93
C SER A 294 7.96 7.14 24.66
N ASP A 295 7.90 5.96 24.08
CA ASP A 295 7.49 4.72 24.71
C ASP A 295 5.98 4.51 25.02
N ASN A 296 5.46 3.45 24.38
CA ASN A 296 4.61 2.40 24.95
C ASN A 296 3.07 2.38 24.98
N ASN A 297 2.28 3.37 24.58
CA ASN A 297 0.82 3.26 24.86
C ASN A 297 -0.16 3.29 23.66
N LEU A 298 0.15 2.57 22.59
CA LEU A 298 -0.90 2.09 21.66
C LEU A 298 -0.67 0.64 21.20
N TYR A 299 0.58 0.18 21.25
CA TYR A 299 0.96 -1.22 21.09
C TYR A 299 0.31 -2.13 22.15
N GLN A 300 -0.01 -1.61 23.34
CA GLN A 300 -0.72 -2.37 24.37
C GLN A 300 -2.21 -2.58 24.09
N PHE A 301 -2.90 -1.68 23.39
CA PHE A 301 -4.35 -1.88 23.18
C PHE A 301 -4.66 -3.03 22.20
N PHE A 302 -3.81 -3.23 21.19
CA PHE A 302 -3.95 -4.35 20.24
C PHE A 302 -3.29 -5.65 20.72
N LEU A 303 -2.27 -5.59 21.58
CA LEU A 303 -1.67 -6.78 22.19
C LEU A 303 -2.45 -7.30 23.40
N ASP A 304 -3.12 -6.42 24.16
CA ASP A 304 -3.91 -6.82 25.34
C ASP A 304 -5.19 -7.60 24.97
N GLN A 305 -5.54 -7.70 23.69
CA GLN A 305 -6.62 -8.58 23.24
C GLN A 305 -6.17 -9.94 22.68
N LYS A 306 -4.87 -10.17 22.35
CA LYS A 306 -4.43 -11.49 21.83
C LYS A 306 -3.00 -11.99 22.17
N PHE A 307 -2.18 -11.31 22.96
CA PHE A 307 -0.88 -11.86 23.40
C PHE A 307 -0.50 -11.42 24.81
N SER A 308 -1.33 -11.78 25.78
CA SER A 308 -1.04 -11.64 27.20
C SER A 308 -0.26 -12.84 27.76
N ASP A 309 0.75 -13.35 27.03
CA ASP A 309 1.74 -14.30 27.58
C ASP A 309 2.96 -14.43 26.64
N PHE A 310 4.06 -13.71 26.95
CA PHE A 310 5.33 -13.95 26.28
C PHE A 310 6.00 -15.18 26.88
N LYS A 311 5.78 -16.34 26.26
CA LYS A 311 6.59 -17.55 26.47
C LYS A 311 7.40 -17.79 25.20
N ILE A 312 8.72 -17.84 25.31
CA ILE A 312 9.55 -18.50 24.29
C ILE A 312 9.12 -19.97 24.31
N SER A 313 8.16 -20.29 23.46
CA SER A 313 7.61 -21.63 23.28
C SER A 313 8.65 -22.54 22.63
N ASN A 314 8.67 -23.80 23.05
CA ASN A 314 9.63 -24.85 22.69
C ASN A 314 9.60 -25.30 21.21
N TYR A 315 9.15 -24.46 20.28
CA TYR A 315 9.04 -24.85 18.88
C TYR A 315 10.41 -24.94 18.19
N PRO A 316 10.70 -26.02 17.44
CA PRO A 316 12.04 -26.28 16.89
C PRO A 316 12.55 -25.19 15.94
N VAL A 317 11.66 -24.50 15.21
CA VAL A 317 12.04 -23.42 14.28
C VAL A 317 12.65 -22.22 14.99
N HIS A 318 12.06 -21.78 16.11
CA HIS A 318 12.64 -20.71 16.91
C HIS A 318 13.98 -21.14 17.50
N LYS A 319 14.09 -22.43 17.87
CA LYS A 319 15.35 -22.96 18.38
C LYS A 319 16.46 -22.91 17.34
N PHE A 320 16.13 -23.34 16.13
CA PHE A 320 17.04 -23.37 15.00
C PHE A 320 17.56 -21.97 14.64
N PHE A 321 16.69 -20.98 14.46
CA PHE A 321 17.12 -19.63 14.09
C PHE A 321 17.97 -18.94 15.17
N ILE A 322 17.63 -19.13 16.45
CA ILE A 322 18.43 -18.59 17.55
C ILE A 322 19.78 -19.29 17.61
N LYS A 323 19.84 -20.62 17.50
CA LYS A 323 21.09 -21.38 17.46
C LYS A 323 21.96 -20.99 16.28
N LEU A 324 21.36 -20.82 15.11
CA LEU A 324 22.06 -20.47 13.88
C LEU A 324 22.56 -19.01 13.89
N ARG A 325 21.77 -18.03 14.33
CA ARG A 325 22.20 -16.62 14.37
C ARG A 325 23.05 -16.28 15.57
N CYS A 326 22.68 -16.77 16.74
CA CYS A 326 23.33 -16.44 18.01
C CYS A 326 24.44 -17.42 18.41
N GLY A 327 24.52 -18.61 17.80
CA GLY A 327 25.49 -19.64 18.18
C GLY A 327 25.25 -20.23 19.57
N LYS A 328 24.04 -20.05 20.11
CA LYS A 328 23.67 -20.33 21.50
C LYS A 328 22.30 -21.01 21.57
N GLU A 329 22.11 -21.83 22.59
CA GLU A 329 20.81 -22.45 22.80
C GLU A 329 19.75 -21.38 23.14
N PRO A 330 18.50 -21.55 22.68
CA PRO A 330 17.43 -20.58 22.85
C PRO A 330 17.14 -20.23 24.30
N GLU A 331 17.23 -21.23 25.18
CA GLU A 331 17.04 -21.09 26.61
C GLU A 331 18.14 -20.22 27.24
N GLU A 332 19.38 -20.26 26.72
CA GLU A 332 20.44 -19.37 27.18
C GLU A 332 20.20 -17.93 26.72
N VAL A 333 19.83 -17.74 25.45
CA VAL A 333 19.49 -16.42 24.90
C VAL A 333 18.30 -15.82 25.64
N LYS A 334 17.28 -16.64 25.94
CA LYS A 334 16.13 -16.27 26.76
C LYS A 334 16.54 -15.71 28.11
N ILE A 335 17.32 -16.47 28.87
CA ILE A 335 17.77 -16.09 30.22
C ILE A 335 18.57 -14.78 30.16
N ILE A 336 19.38 -14.58 29.12
CA ILE A 336 20.16 -13.36 28.93
C ILE A 336 19.23 -12.17 28.67
N LEU A 337 18.25 -12.33 27.76
CA LEU A 337 17.28 -11.28 27.43
C LEU A 337 16.41 -10.91 28.63
N GLU A 338 15.86 -11.89 29.34
CA GLU A 338 14.96 -11.69 30.48
C GLU A 338 15.67 -11.03 31.68
N ASN A 339 16.94 -11.38 31.94
CA ASN A 339 17.65 -10.88 33.11
C ASN A 339 18.41 -9.56 32.88
N ASN A 340 18.70 -9.18 31.64
CA ASN A 340 19.63 -8.08 31.36
C ASN A 340 19.03 -6.95 30.52
N PHE A 341 17.88 -7.15 29.88
CA PHE A 341 17.34 -6.22 28.90
C PHE A 341 15.84 -5.98 29.10
N LYS A 342 15.39 -4.76 28.80
CA LYS A 342 13.94 -4.47 28.81
C LYS A 342 13.25 -5.22 27.69
N LYS A 343 11.96 -5.51 27.87
CA LYS A 343 11.11 -6.20 26.88
C LYS A 343 11.26 -5.62 25.46
N GLU A 344 11.26 -4.30 25.33
CA GLU A 344 11.44 -3.59 24.05
C GLU A 344 12.82 -3.76 23.42
N GLU A 345 13.89 -3.83 24.22
CA GLU A 345 15.25 -4.05 23.74
C GLU A 345 15.41 -5.50 23.23
N SER A 346 14.82 -6.45 23.95
CA SER A 346 14.78 -7.86 23.58
C SER A 346 14.01 -8.10 22.26
N TYR A 347 12.92 -7.35 22.01
CA TYR A 347 12.21 -7.44 20.74
C TYR A 347 13.04 -6.99 19.54
N LYS A 348 13.74 -5.85 19.65
CA LYS A 348 14.63 -5.38 18.56
C LYS A 348 15.73 -6.36 18.23
N PHE A 349 16.20 -7.10 19.23
CA PHE A 349 17.16 -8.18 19.02
C PHE A 349 16.53 -9.37 18.29
N LEU A 350 15.32 -9.79 18.65
CA LEU A 350 14.62 -10.88 17.97
C LEU A 350 14.21 -10.49 16.54
N GLU A 351 13.85 -9.24 16.27
CA GLU A 351 13.66 -8.73 14.91
C GLU A 351 14.94 -8.85 14.07
N TRP A 352 16.11 -8.62 14.67
CA TRP A 352 17.37 -8.90 14.00
C TRP A 352 17.61 -10.41 13.82
N VAL A 353 17.24 -11.27 14.77
CA VAL A 353 17.37 -12.74 14.63
C VAL A 353 16.53 -13.27 13.46
N TYR A 354 15.29 -12.79 13.30
CA TYR A 354 14.34 -13.30 12.29
C TYR A 354 14.24 -12.44 11.01
N GLY A 355 14.77 -11.22 11.03
CA GLY A 355 14.63 -10.21 9.97
C GLY A 355 15.64 -10.32 8.82
N LYS A 356 15.35 -9.57 7.74
CA LYS A 356 16.21 -9.42 6.55
C LYS A 356 17.25 -8.28 6.71
N THR A 357 17.10 -7.44 7.73
CA THR A 357 17.86 -6.21 7.87
C THR A 357 19.30 -6.49 8.33
N ILE A 358 20.28 -6.01 7.55
CA ILE A 358 21.71 -6.04 7.91
C ILE A 358 22.05 -4.88 8.87
N TYR A 359 21.09 -3.99 9.13
CA TYR A 359 21.26 -2.86 10.03
C TYR A 359 21.32 -3.33 11.48
N ILE A 360 22.54 -3.33 12.03
CA ILE A 360 22.81 -3.63 13.43
C ILE A 360 22.60 -2.32 14.20
N SER A 361 21.51 -2.23 14.96
CA SER A 361 21.32 -1.11 15.90
C SER A 361 22.26 -1.24 17.09
N GLU A 362 22.55 -0.13 17.78
CA GLU A 362 23.37 -0.15 19.01
C GLU A 362 22.84 -1.12 20.07
N ILE A 363 21.52 -1.32 20.12
CA ILE A 363 20.84 -2.27 21.02
C ILE A 363 21.14 -3.72 20.61
N VAL A 364 21.05 -4.03 19.31
CA VAL A 364 21.40 -5.36 18.78
C VAL A 364 22.87 -5.67 19.06
N GLN A 365 23.77 -4.70 18.86
CA GLN A 365 25.19 -4.87 19.15
C GLN A 365 25.46 -5.09 20.65
N LYS A 366 24.79 -4.33 21.52
CA LYS A 366 24.89 -4.47 22.97
C LYS A 366 24.42 -5.84 23.46
N ILE A 367 23.31 -6.35 22.92
CA ILE A 367 22.77 -7.67 23.27
C ILE A 367 23.66 -8.78 22.69
N ALA A 368 24.10 -8.64 21.45
CA ALA A 368 25.02 -9.57 20.80
C ALA A 368 26.34 -9.75 21.56
N ASN A 369 26.93 -8.65 22.02
CA ASN A 369 28.12 -8.66 22.89
C ASN A 369 27.88 -9.39 24.21
N LYS A 370 26.67 -9.26 24.77
CA LYS A 370 26.29 -9.94 26.02
C LYS A 370 26.05 -11.44 25.83
N ILE A 371 25.57 -11.84 24.66
CA ILE A 371 25.39 -13.25 24.26
C ILE A 371 26.74 -13.88 23.83
N GLY A 372 27.74 -13.05 23.50
CA GLY A 372 29.08 -13.48 23.08
C GLY A 372 29.20 -13.69 21.58
N ILE A 373 28.36 -13.03 20.77
CA ILE A 373 28.43 -13.05 19.30
C ILE A 373 29.53 -12.07 18.86
N GLN A 374 30.46 -12.54 18.01
CA GLN A 374 31.55 -11.70 17.50
C GLN A 374 31.04 -10.69 16.45
N ASP A 375 31.67 -9.51 16.37
CA ASP A 375 31.28 -8.43 15.46
C ASP A 375 31.32 -8.82 13.96
N GLU A 376 32.15 -9.80 13.60
CA GLU A 376 32.19 -10.34 12.24
C GLU A 376 30.97 -11.21 11.91
N ASP A 377 30.45 -11.96 12.89
CA ASP A 377 29.29 -12.86 12.73
C ASP A 377 27.97 -12.10 12.64
N LEU A 378 27.93 -10.89 13.22
CA LEU A 378 26.82 -9.94 13.05
C LEU A 378 26.65 -9.48 11.59
N LYS A 379 27.75 -9.47 10.81
CA LYS A 379 27.79 -8.96 9.43
C LYS A 379 27.83 -10.06 8.36
N LYS A 380 28.33 -11.26 8.67
CA LYS A 380 28.63 -12.34 7.70
C LYS A 380 27.50 -13.34 7.43
N LYS A 381 26.41 -13.37 8.20
CA LYS A 381 25.34 -14.37 8.02
C LYS A 381 24.34 -13.94 6.94
N GLU A 382 24.70 -14.19 5.69
CA GLU A 382 23.76 -14.14 4.58
C GLU A 382 22.72 -15.26 4.73
N LEU A 383 21.46 -14.87 4.94
CA LEU A 383 20.33 -15.78 5.11
C LEU A 383 20.18 -16.81 3.96
N LYS A 384 20.78 -16.55 2.79
CA LYS A 384 20.76 -17.44 1.62
C LYS A 384 21.45 -18.78 1.91
N ASN A 385 22.60 -18.79 2.58
CA ASN A 385 23.32 -20.03 2.91
C ASN A 385 22.74 -20.71 4.15
N ASP A 386 22.19 -19.90 5.08
CA ASP A 386 21.59 -20.38 6.33
C ASP A 386 20.28 -21.15 6.11
N LEU A 387 19.47 -20.75 5.12
CA LEU A 387 18.27 -21.48 4.72
C LEU A 387 18.61 -22.82 4.07
N ILE A 388 19.67 -22.90 3.26
CA ILE A 388 20.14 -24.15 2.65
C ILE A 388 20.55 -25.15 3.73
N ASN A 389 21.26 -24.69 4.77
CA ASN A 389 21.63 -25.53 5.91
C ASN A 389 20.42 -25.93 6.78
N ALA A 390 19.35 -25.13 6.82
CA ALA A 390 18.12 -25.43 7.55
C ALA A 390 17.30 -26.56 6.94
N TYR A 391 17.37 -26.74 5.62
CA TYR A 391 16.67 -27.81 4.90
C TYR A 391 17.45 -29.14 4.90
N ALA A 392 18.72 -29.14 5.34
CA ALA A 392 19.57 -30.33 5.38
C ALA A 392 19.49 -31.11 6.71
N ASP A 393 18.75 -30.61 7.71
CA ASP A 393 18.61 -31.25 9.02
C ASP A 393 17.41 -32.21 9.03
N GLU A 394 17.67 -33.50 9.28
CA GLU A 394 16.68 -34.58 9.23
C GLU A 394 15.59 -34.44 10.30
N ASP A 395 15.84 -33.71 11.38
CA ASP A 395 14.88 -33.43 12.46
C ASP A 395 13.89 -32.28 12.13
N SER A 396 13.99 -31.67 10.94
CA SER A 396 13.12 -30.55 10.52
C SER A 396 11.80 -30.99 9.85
N LYS A 397 11.54 -32.30 9.79
CA LYS A 397 10.35 -32.88 9.17
C LYS A 397 9.22 -33.00 10.19
N ASP A 398 8.45 -31.92 10.33
CA ASP A 398 7.02 -31.86 10.69
C ASP A 398 6.71 -30.59 11.52
N PHE A 399 5.94 -29.65 10.96
CA PHE A 399 5.59 -28.40 11.67
C PHE A 399 4.12 -28.01 11.49
N PHE A 400 3.37 -28.12 12.59
CA PHE A 400 2.02 -27.57 12.75
C PHE A 400 1.96 -26.66 13.99
N LEU A 401 1.16 -25.60 13.90
CA LEU A 401 0.88 -24.68 15.00
C LEU A 401 -0.51 -25.01 15.54
N VAL A 402 -0.59 -25.45 16.80
CA VAL A 402 -1.85 -25.77 17.48
C VAL A 402 -2.33 -24.53 18.24
N VAL A 403 -3.54 -24.05 17.91
CA VAL A 403 -4.18 -22.90 18.57
C VAL A 403 -5.37 -23.43 19.38
N LYS A 404 -5.43 -23.14 20.68
CA LYS A 404 -6.64 -23.35 21.49
C LYS A 404 -7.50 -22.09 21.47
N ASP A 405 -8.81 -22.26 21.27
CA ASP A 405 -9.78 -21.17 21.41
C ASP A 405 -10.04 -20.92 22.91
N PRO A 406 -10.01 -19.66 23.41
CA PRO A 406 -10.15 -19.38 24.84
C PRO A 406 -11.57 -19.55 25.41
N GLU A 407 -12.58 -19.81 24.58
CA GLU A 407 -13.99 -19.85 25.02
C GLU A 407 -14.66 -21.24 24.94
N ASP A 408 -13.92 -22.31 24.58
CA ASP A 408 -14.43 -23.69 24.73
C ASP A 408 -14.06 -24.22 26.13
N GLU A 409 -15.02 -24.15 27.04
CA GLU A 409 -14.98 -24.86 28.33
C GLU A 409 -15.40 -26.34 28.22
N ASP A 410 -15.71 -26.84 27.02
CA ASP A 410 -16.05 -28.24 26.80
C ASP A 410 -14.82 -29.02 26.27
N GLU A 411 -14.44 -30.05 27.04
CA GLU A 411 -13.38 -31.01 26.75
C GLU A 411 -13.73 -31.93 25.55
N ASP A 412 -13.83 -31.40 24.33
CA ASP A 412 -13.85 -32.22 23.12
C ASP A 412 -12.48 -32.20 22.42
N GLU A 413 -11.82 -33.36 22.42
CA GLU A 413 -10.45 -33.58 21.93
C GLU A 413 -10.26 -33.48 20.39
N ASP A 414 -11.26 -33.09 19.60
CA ASP A 414 -11.26 -33.30 18.14
C ASP A 414 -11.48 -32.05 17.26
N ALA A 415 -11.07 -30.86 17.69
CA ALA A 415 -11.07 -29.65 16.84
C ALA A 415 -9.70 -28.96 16.78
N TYR A 416 -8.68 -29.68 16.28
CA TYR A 416 -7.38 -29.10 15.97
C TYR A 416 -7.33 -28.69 14.50
N GLU A 417 -7.26 -27.38 14.22
CA GLU A 417 -6.93 -26.90 12.88
C GLU A 417 -5.40 -26.74 12.75
N GLU A 418 -4.78 -27.68 12.03
CA GLU A 418 -3.34 -27.73 11.84
C GLU A 418 -2.89 -26.83 10.68
N ILE A 419 -2.18 -25.73 10.99
CA ILE A 419 -1.71 -24.78 9.97
C ILE A 419 -0.18 -24.91 9.76
N PRO A 420 0.29 -25.20 8.53
CA PRO A 420 1.73 -25.30 8.25
C PRO A 420 2.45 -23.94 8.27
N ILE A 421 3.53 -23.83 9.05
CA ILE A 421 4.29 -22.58 9.30
C ILE A 421 5.04 -22.06 8.06
N HIS A 422 5.38 -22.92 7.10
CA HIS A 422 6.05 -22.51 5.86
C HIS A 422 5.23 -21.47 5.08
N LYS A 423 3.90 -21.52 5.19
CA LYS A 423 2.97 -20.59 4.53
C LYS A 423 3.21 -19.13 4.97
N TYR A 424 3.50 -18.88 6.24
CA TYR A 424 3.71 -17.53 6.78
C TYR A 424 5.10 -16.96 6.46
N ILE A 425 6.14 -17.80 6.48
CA ILE A 425 7.50 -17.39 6.10
C ILE A 425 7.58 -17.09 4.59
N LEU A 426 6.84 -17.84 3.77
CA LEU A 426 6.73 -17.64 2.31
C LEU A 426 5.84 -16.43 1.94
N LEU A 427 4.71 -16.24 2.63
CA LEU A 427 3.83 -15.07 2.48
C LEU A 427 4.53 -13.75 2.82
N ALA A 428 5.45 -13.78 3.79
CA ALA A 428 6.16 -12.58 4.23
C ALA A 428 7.20 -12.07 3.21
N ARG A 429 7.55 -12.82 2.14
CA ARG A 429 8.78 -12.53 1.37
C ARG A 429 8.72 -12.52 -0.17
N CYS A 430 7.64 -12.90 -0.87
CA CYS A 430 7.64 -12.81 -2.35
C CYS A 430 6.26 -12.58 -3.01
N GLY A 431 6.11 -11.48 -3.78
CA GLY A 431 4.86 -11.10 -4.45
C GLY A 431 4.40 -12.08 -5.55
N LEU A 432 5.30 -12.86 -6.15
CA LEU A 432 4.99 -13.84 -7.20
C LEU A 432 4.24 -15.08 -6.65
N PHE A 433 4.49 -15.47 -5.40
CA PHE A 433 3.80 -16.60 -4.76
C PHE A 433 2.42 -16.22 -4.19
N ARG A 434 2.17 -14.92 -4.00
CA ARG A 434 0.86 -14.40 -3.56
C ARG A 434 -0.23 -14.68 -4.59
N ASP A 435 0.10 -14.67 -5.88
CA ASP A 435 -0.84 -14.96 -6.97
C ASP A 435 -1.01 -16.47 -7.21
N PHE A 436 0.08 -17.26 -7.07
CA PHE A 436 0.01 -18.71 -7.20
C PHE A 436 -0.88 -19.36 -6.13
N PHE A 437 -0.70 -19.00 -4.85
CA PHE A 437 -1.54 -19.52 -3.76
C PHE A 437 -2.92 -18.85 -3.65
N ALA A 438 -3.09 -17.64 -4.17
CA ALA A 438 -4.42 -17.02 -4.27
C ALA A 438 -5.34 -17.77 -5.25
N ASN A 439 -4.79 -18.35 -6.32
CA ASN A 439 -5.60 -19.17 -7.24
C ASN A 439 -5.89 -20.57 -6.68
N ILE A 440 -4.96 -21.17 -5.90
CA ILE A 440 -5.21 -22.46 -5.21
C ILE A 440 -6.37 -22.34 -4.21
N THR A 441 -6.53 -21.17 -3.59
CA THR A 441 -7.60 -20.91 -2.62
C THR A 441 -8.96 -20.59 -3.24
N GLU A 442 -9.01 -20.17 -4.51
CA GLU A 442 -10.29 -19.90 -5.19
C GLU A 442 -10.88 -21.12 -5.94
N GLU A 443 -10.10 -22.12 -6.37
CA GLU A 443 -10.64 -23.24 -7.18
C GLU A 443 -10.45 -24.69 -6.68
N THR A 444 -9.61 -25.00 -5.68
CA THR A 444 -9.58 -26.37 -5.14
C THR A 444 -9.28 -26.43 -3.64
N ASN A 445 -10.29 -26.79 -2.85
CA ASN A 445 -10.15 -27.24 -1.45
C ASN A 445 -9.47 -28.63 -1.36
N LYS A 446 -8.36 -28.83 -2.08
CA LYS A 446 -7.52 -30.03 -2.00
C LYS A 446 -6.16 -29.61 -1.46
N VAL A 447 -5.88 -30.01 -0.22
CA VAL A 447 -4.51 -30.22 0.23
C VAL A 447 -3.94 -31.30 -0.69
N HIS A 448 -3.02 -30.90 -1.58
CA HIS A 448 -2.34 -31.86 -2.43
C HIS A 448 -1.22 -32.50 -1.62
N ASP A 449 -1.37 -33.81 -1.45
CA ASP A 449 -0.39 -34.66 -0.79
C ASP A 449 0.84 -34.77 -1.70
N TYR A 450 1.99 -34.31 -1.19
CA TYR A 450 3.29 -34.48 -1.84
C TYR A 450 3.92 -35.85 -1.52
N SER A 451 3.23 -36.71 -0.75
CA SER A 451 3.64 -38.08 -0.49
C SER A 451 3.63 -38.88 -1.80
N GLY A 452 4.81 -39.09 -2.36
CA GLY A 452 5.00 -39.83 -3.60
C GLY A 452 5.96 -39.20 -4.61
N LYS A 453 6.40 -37.96 -4.41
CA LYS A 453 7.50 -37.36 -5.19
C LYS A 453 8.78 -37.31 -4.37
N SER A 454 9.92 -37.52 -5.02
CA SER A 454 11.21 -37.52 -4.32
C SER A 454 11.53 -36.10 -3.82
N VAL A 455 12.17 -36.01 -2.65
CA VAL A 455 12.49 -34.74 -2.01
C VAL A 455 13.39 -33.89 -2.91
N GLU A 456 14.26 -34.56 -3.66
CA GLU A 456 15.19 -33.96 -4.61
C GLU A 456 14.44 -33.22 -5.72
N VAL A 457 13.33 -33.77 -6.22
CA VAL A 457 12.54 -33.18 -7.32
C VAL A 457 11.81 -31.90 -6.86
N VAL A 458 11.27 -31.92 -5.65
CA VAL A 458 10.64 -30.75 -5.03
C VAL A 458 11.68 -29.65 -4.76
N GLU A 459 12.88 -30.03 -4.31
CA GLU A 459 13.98 -29.09 -4.08
C GLU A 459 14.45 -28.42 -5.38
N GLN A 460 14.64 -29.19 -6.45
CA GLN A 460 15.06 -28.66 -7.75
C GLN A 460 14.00 -27.75 -8.37
N PHE A 461 12.72 -28.08 -8.19
CA PHE A 461 11.60 -27.26 -8.64
C PHE A 461 11.56 -25.90 -7.93
N VAL A 462 11.80 -25.90 -6.62
CA VAL A 462 11.92 -24.67 -5.81
C VAL A 462 13.18 -23.89 -6.22
N ARG A 463 14.33 -24.53 -6.40
CA ARG A 463 15.55 -23.83 -6.85
C ARG A 463 15.36 -23.14 -8.19
N TYR A 464 14.68 -23.78 -9.13
CA TYR A 464 14.37 -23.19 -10.42
C TYR A 464 13.43 -21.99 -10.33
N LEU A 465 12.31 -22.13 -9.61
CA LEU A 465 11.31 -21.05 -9.47
C LEU A 465 11.89 -19.81 -8.78
N TYR A 466 12.83 -19.98 -7.85
CA TYR A 466 13.35 -18.90 -7.02
C TYR A 466 14.67 -18.30 -7.54
N PHE A 467 15.52 -19.11 -8.17
CA PHE A 467 16.88 -18.70 -8.58
C PHE A 467 17.14 -18.83 -10.09
N ASN A 468 16.19 -19.38 -10.88
CA ASN A 468 16.37 -19.68 -12.30
C ASN A 468 17.55 -20.63 -12.56
N ASP A 469 17.81 -21.50 -11.58
CA ASP A 469 19.00 -22.34 -11.48
C ASP A 469 18.64 -23.79 -11.11
N PHE A 470 19.50 -24.73 -11.50
CA PHE A 470 19.39 -26.16 -11.18
C PHE A 470 20.79 -26.67 -10.80
N GLU A 471 20.88 -27.44 -9.72
CA GLU A 471 22.09 -28.20 -9.39
C GLU A 471 21.71 -29.68 -9.36
N LEU A 472 21.90 -30.35 -10.49
CA LEU A 472 21.73 -31.80 -10.57
C LEU A 472 23.09 -32.47 -10.38
N THR A 473 23.11 -33.49 -9.54
CA THR A 473 24.26 -34.35 -9.26
C THR A 473 24.42 -35.40 -10.36
N ALA A 474 25.56 -36.10 -10.40
CA ALA A 474 25.86 -37.07 -11.46
C ALA A 474 24.97 -38.34 -11.41
N ASP A 475 24.25 -38.55 -10.31
CA ASP A 475 23.40 -39.72 -10.06
C ASP A 475 21.91 -39.45 -10.39
N ASP A 476 21.55 -38.22 -10.77
CA ASP A 476 20.19 -37.83 -11.10
C ASP A 476 19.82 -38.27 -12.53
N ASP A 477 18.66 -38.91 -12.71
CA ASP A 477 18.11 -39.22 -14.04
C ASP A 477 17.43 -37.97 -14.63
N PRO A 478 18.05 -37.31 -15.62
CA PRO A 478 17.56 -36.03 -16.09
C PRO A 478 16.35 -36.18 -17.02
N GLU A 479 16.02 -37.38 -17.53
CA GLU A 479 14.79 -37.65 -18.27
C GLU A 479 13.60 -37.79 -17.32
N LEU A 480 13.78 -38.52 -16.21
CA LEU A 480 12.77 -38.62 -15.15
C LEU A 480 12.45 -37.25 -14.53
N ILE A 481 13.47 -36.43 -14.28
CA ILE A 481 13.29 -35.08 -13.73
C ILE A 481 12.53 -34.18 -14.71
N VAL A 482 12.78 -34.31 -16.02
CA VAL A 482 12.02 -33.59 -17.04
C VAL A 482 10.56 -34.02 -17.06
N GLU A 483 10.28 -35.33 -17.02
CA GLU A 483 8.92 -35.87 -16.98
C GLU A 483 8.17 -35.40 -15.73
N GLU A 484 8.80 -35.47 -14.56
CA GLU A 484 8.17 -35.02 -13.31
C GLU A 484 7.98 -33.51 -13.22
N LEU A 485 8.84 -32.71 -13.86
CA LEU A 485 8.68 -31.26 -13.97
C LEU A 485 7.55 -30.88 -14.94
N GLU A 486 7.45 -31.57 -16.08
CA GLU A 486 6.35 -31.40 -17.04
C GLU A 486 5.01 -31.79 -16.39
N ASP A 487 4.97 -32.91 -15.68
CA ASP A 487 3.82 -33.38 -14.92
C ASP A 487 3.45 -32.40 -13.81
N ALA A 488 4.40 -31.92 -13.01
CA ALA A 488 4.10 -30.96 -11.94
C ALA A 488 3.54 -29.65 -12.50
N VAL A 489 4.13 -29.10 -13.57
CA VAL A 489 3.65 -27.84 -14.15
C VAL A 489 2.27 -27.99 -14.78
N SER A 490 2.02 -29.10 -15.47
CA SER A 490 0.71 -29.44 -16.05
C SER A 490 -0.34 -29.67 -14.96
N TYR A 491 0.00 -30.47 -13.94
CA TYR A 491 -0.89 -30.81 -12.83
C TYR A 491 -1.29 -29.59 -12.00
N TYR A 492 -0.36 -28.65 -11.78
CA TYR A 492 -0.60 -27.41 -11.03
C TYR A 492 -1.01 -26.22 -11.89
N GLN A 493 -1.25 -26.41 -13.19
CA GLN A 493 -1.65 -25.36 -14.15
C GLN A 493 -0.72 -24.13 -14.14
N LEU A 494 0.57 -24.40 -13.99
CA LEU A 494 1.62 -23.39 -13.82
C LEU A 494 2.12 -22.80 -15.14
N GLU A 495 1.57 -23.20 -16.29
CA GLU A 495 2.12 -22.92 -17.62
C GLU A 495 2.17 -21.43 -17.96
N LYS A 496 1.34 -20.62 -17.30
CA LYS A 496 1.31 -19.15 -17.48
C LYS A 496 2.29 -18.40 -16.57
N HIS A 497 2.82 -19.06 -15.54
CA HIS A 497 3.60 -18.44 -14.47
C HIS A 497 5.06 -18.91 -14.45
N CYS A 498 5.36 -20.06 -15.04
CA CYS A 498 6.73 -20.51 -15.27
C CYS A 498 7.02 -20.55 -16.79
N ASN A 499 8.24 -20.18 -17.19
CA ASN A 499 8.67 -20.33 -18.58
C ASN A 499 9.21 -21.76 -18.80
N LEU A 500 8.33 -22.74 -18.62
CA LEU A 500 8.64 -24.17 -18.71
C LEU A 500 9.40 -24.53 -20.00
N PRO A 501 9.06 -24.00 -21.19
CA PRO A 501 9.81 -24.32 -22.41
C PRO A 501 11.28 -23.88 -22.35
N LYS A 502 11.59 -22.75 -21.68
CA LYS A 502 12.95 -22.28 -21.49
C LYS A 502 13.69 -23.11 -20.43
N CYS A 503 12.97 -23.52 -19.39
CA CYS A 503 13.42 -24.43 -18.34
C CYS A 503 13.90 -25.76 -18.91
N LEU A 504 13.00 -26.46 -19.60
CA LEU A 504 13.24 -27.74 -20.25
C LEU A 504 14.34 -27.64 -21.28
N LYS A 505 14.40 -26.55 -22.05
CA LYS A 505 15.48 -26.32 -23.02
C LYS A 505 16.86 -26.16 -22.35
N LYS A 506 16.92 -25.63 -21.12
CA LYS A 506 18.18 -25.50 -20.36
C LYS A 506 18.61 -26.87 -19.82
N ILE A 507 17.69 -27.64 -19.24
CA ILE A 507 17.93 -29.00 -18.73
C ILE A 507 18.35 -29.93 -19.87
N LYS A 508 17.55 -30.02 -20.96
CA LYS A 508 17.84 -30.85 -22.13
C LYS A 508 19.20 -30.51 -22.76
N ARG A 509 19.56 -29.22 -22.79
CA ARG A 509 20.85 -28.75 -23.32
C ARG A 509 22.03 -29.02 -22.37
N GLN A 510 21.81 -29.01 -21.06
CA GLN A 510 22.83 -29.30 -20.06
C GLN A 510 23.17 -30.80 -20.01
N PHE A 511 22.19 -31.67 -20.29
CA PHE A 511 22.34 -33.12 -20.23
C PHE A 511 22.32 -33.84 -21.60
N ASN A 512 22.35 -33.09 -22.72
CA ASN A 512 22.28 -33.64 -24.08
C ASN A 512 21.08 -34.57 -24.35
N ILE A 513 19.97 -34.35 -23.65
CA ILE A 513 18.69 -35.03 -23.92
C ILE A 513 18.14 -34.49 -25.23
N LYS A 514 17.71 -35.39 -26.12
CA LYS A 514 17.27 -35.04 -27.49
C LYS A 514 16.01 -34.18 -27.55
#